data_AF-A0A971VU50-F1
#
_entry.id   AF-A0A971VU50-F1
#
_cell.length_a   1.000
_cell.length_b   1.000
_cell.length_c   1.000
_cell.angle_alpha   90.00
_cell.angle_beta   90.00
_cell.angle_gamma   90.00
#
_symmetry.space_group_name_H-M   'P 1'
#
loop_
_entity.id
_entity.type
_entity.pdbx_description
1 polymer ?
#
loop_
_entity_poly.entity_id
_entity_poly.type
_entity_poly.pdbx_seq_one_letter_code
_entity_poly.pdbx_strand_id
1 'polypeptide(L)' 'MASYSNKELKEALRALLSLWTKCEKAQTGLAEGSPQRSLMCRRVKALGIAIALVQRELEGMADG' A
#
# COMPACT_ATOMS: atom_id res chain seq x y z
N MET A 1 9.46 -19.50 6.24
CA MET A 1 8.99 -18.10 6.15
C MET A 1 8.46 -17.71 7.51
N ALA A 2 8.73 -16.49 7.98
CA ALA A 2 8.15 -16.04 9.25
C ALA A 2 6.63 -15.92 9.06
N SER A 3 5.85 -16.55 9.94
CA SER A 3 4.41 -16.35 9.98
C SER A 3 4.13 -15.04 10.70
N TYR A 4 3.45 -14.12 10.02
CA TYR A 4 3.00 -12.86 10.63
C TYR A 4 1.70 -13.12 11.39
N SER A 5 1.50 -12.45 12.52
CA SER A 5 0.20 -12.47 13.20
C SER A 5 -0.82 -11.61 12.47
N ASN A 6 -2.11 -11.93 12.65
CA ASN A 6 -3.22 -11.13 12.11
C ASN A 6 -3.13 -9.65 12.55
N LYS A 7 -2.61 -9.40 13.78
CA LYS A 7 -2.38 -8.05 14.30
C LYS A 7 -1.29 -7.32 13.52
N GLU A 8 -0.15 -7.97 13.27
CA GLU A 8 0.95 -7.38 12.49
C GLU A 8 0.52 -7.07 11.06
N LEU A 9 -0.23 -7.97 10.42
CA LEU A 9 -0.77 -7.73 9.09
C LEU A 9 -1.78 -6.58 9.05
N LYS A 10 -2.66 -6.46 10.05
CA LYS A 10 -3.58 -5.32 10.17
C LYS A 10 -2.87 -3.99 10.38
N GLU A 11 -1.84 -3.97 11.22
CA GLU A 11 -1.02 -2.76 11.44
C GLU A 11 -0.24 -2.38 10.18
N ALA A 12 0.33 -3.36 9.48
CA ALA A 12 0.99 -3.15 8.19
C ALA A 12 0.01 -2.61 7.15
N LEU A 13 -1.19 -3.20 7.04
CA LEU A 13 -2.24 -2.73 6.13
C LEU A 13 -2.63 -1.28 6.42
N ARG A 14 -2.82 -0.93 7.69
CA ARG A 14 -3.13 0.45 8.12
C ARG A 14 -2.02 1.42 7.71
N ALA A 15 -0.75 1.05 7.94
CA ALA A 15 0.39 1.88 7.56
C ALA A 15 0.49 2.07 6.04
N LEU A 16 0.30 0.99 5.27
CA LEU A 16 0.32 1.01 3.81
C LEU A 16 -0.80 1.89 3.24
N LEU A 17 -2.04 1.76 3.75
CA LEU A 17 -3.18 2.59 3.32
C LEU A 17 -2.96 4.08 3.65
N SER A 18 -2.36 4.39 4.81
CA SER A 18 -2.00 5.77 5.16
C SER A 18 -0.96 6.34 4.20
N LEU A 19 0.06 5.56 3.87
CA LEU A 19 1.11 5.97 2.92
C LEU A 19 0.55 6.13 1.51
N TRP A 20 -0.31 5.21 1.08
CA TRP A 20 -0.98 5.25 -0.23
C TRP A 20 -1.81 6.53 -0.38
N THR A 21 -2.67 6.83 0.59
CA THR A 21 -3.48 8.07 0.61
C THR A 21 -2.61 9.34 0.54
N LYS A 22 -1.48 9.34 1.25
CA LYS A 22 -0.53 10.48 1.20
C LYS A 22 0.11 10.62 -0.17
N CYS A 23 0.49 9.51 -0.81
CA CYS A 23 1.05 9.52 -2.16
C CYS A 23 0.04 9.98 -3.21
N GLU A 24 -1.23 9.57 -3.11
CA GLU A 24 -2.29 10.06 -3.99
C GLU A 24 -2.51 11.57 -3.85
N LYS A 25 -2.64 12.08 -2.63
CA LYS A 25 -2.78 13.53 -2.38
C LYS A 25 -1.56 14.32 -2.83
N ALA A 26 -0.36 13.76 -2.67
CA ALA A 26 0.86 14.40 -3.18
C ALA A 26 0.86 14.44 -4.71
N GLN A 27 0.34 13.40 -5.38
CA GLN A 27 0.27 13.34 -6.84
C GLN A 27 -0.64 14.42 -7.43
N THR A 28 -1.78 14.72 -6.81
CA THR A 28 -2.74 15.71 -7.33
C THR A 28 -2.18 17.13 -7.39
N GLY A 29 -1.19 17.44 -6.56
CA GLY A 29 -0.52 18.76 -6.54
C GLY A 29 0.66 18.88 -7.52
N LEU A 30 1.03 17.82 -8.23
CA LEU A 30 2.22 17.80 -9.08
C LEU A 30 1.90 18.07 -10.56
N ALA A 31 2.76 18.88 -11.17
CA ALA A 31 2.68 19.20 -12.59
C ALA A 31 2.76 17.94 -13.46
N GLU A 32 1.98 17.93 -14.54
CA GLU A 32 2.03 16.90 -15.57
C GLU A 32 3.42 16.87 -16.22
N GLY A 33 3.92 15.66 -16.50
CA GLY A 33 5.27 15.47 -17.04
C GLY A 33 6.41 15.62 -16.03
N SER A 34 6.15 16.03 -14.77
CA SER A 34 7.21 16.14 -13.78
C SER A 34 7.77 14.77 -13.35
N PRO A 35 9.10 14.64 -13.14
CA PRO A 35 9.70 13.43 -12.58
C PRO A 35 9.08 13.03 -11.24
N GLN A 36 8.70 14.01 -10.43
CA GLN A 36 8.04 13.82 -9.14
C GLN A 36 6.68 13.14 -9.32
N ARG A 37 5.86 13.55 -10.29
CA ARG A 37 4.57 12.90 -10.57
C ARG A 37 4.77 11.46 -11.02
N SER A 38 5.73 11.22 -11.91
CA SER A 38 6.08 9.86 -12.38
C SER A 38 6.53 8.96 -11.23
N LEU A 39 7.35 9.48 -10.30
CA LEU A 39 7.78 8.76 -9.11
C LEU A 39 6.59 8.43 -8.18
N MET A 40 5.69 9.38 -7.96
CA MET A 40 4.50 9.16 -7.13
C MET A 40 3.56 8.14 -7.77
N CYS A 41 3.34 8.18 -9.09
CA CYS A 41 2.59 7.14 -9.81
C CYS A 41 3.14 5.73 -9.56
N ARG A 42 4.48 5.58 -9.64
CA ARG A 42 5.13 4.28 -9.39
C ARG A 42 4.94 3.82 -7.95
N ARG A 43 5.04 4.73 -6.98
CA ARG A 43 4.81 4.44 -5.55
C ARG A 43 3.37 4.01 -5.28
N VAL A 44 2.38 4.73 -5.80
CA VAL A 44 0.95 4.40 -5.64
C VAL A 44 0.67 2.99 -6.18
N LYS A 45 1.22 2.65 -7.37
CA LYS A 45 1.07 1.29 -7.95
C LYS A 45 1.71 0.21 -7.07
N ALA A 46 2.95 0.43 -6.61
CA ALA A 46 3.64 -0.53 -5.75
C ALA A 46 2.91 -0.75 -4.41
N LEU A 47 2.40 0.32 -3.81
CA LEU A 47 1.62 0.26 -2.57
C LEU A 47 0.29 -0.48 -2.78
N GLY A 48 -0.38 -0.28 -3.92
CA GLY A 48 -1.59 -1.04 -4.26
C GLY A 48 -1.34 -2.55 -4.32
N ILE A 49 -0.22 -2.96 -4.91
CA ILE A 49 0.19 -4.38 -4.94
C ILE A 49 0.48 -4.89 -3.52
N ALA A 50 1.23 -4.14 -2.73
CA ALA A 50 1.55 -4.54 -1.36
C ALA A 50 0.29 -4.69 -0.47
N ILE A 51 -0.66 -3.75 -0.60
CA ILE A 51 -1.95 -3.80 0.09
C ILE A 51 -2.73 -5.06 -0.29
N ALA A 52 -2.84 -5.37 -1.59
CA ALA A 52 -3.56 -6.55 -2.06
C ALA A 52 -2.94 -7.87 -1.56
N LEU A 53 -1.60 -7.92 -1.46
CA LEU A 53 -0.90 -9.09 -0.90
C LEU A 53 -1.18 -9.27 0.59
N VAL A 54 -1.15 -8.18 1.36
CA VAL A 54 -1.45 -8.23 2.81
C VAL A 54 -2.92 -8.59 3.05
N GLN A 55 -3.85 -8.08 2.24
CA GLN A 55 -5.26 -8.45 2.31
C GLN A 55 -5.49 -9.92 2.02
N ARG A 56 -4.85 -10.47 0.97
CA ARG A 56 -4.91 -11.89 0.64
C ARG A 56 -4.42 -12.77 1.79
N GLU A 57 -3.32 -12.39 2.43
CA GLU A 57 -2.78 -13.12 3.59
C GLU A 57 -3.75 -13.08 4.78
N LEU A 58 -4.39 -11.93 5.02
CA LEU A 58 -5.42 -11.77 6.05
C LEU A 58 -6.68 -12.62 5.77
N GLU A 59 -7.10 -12.71 4.51
CA GLU A 59 -8.23 -13.54 4.06
C GLU A 59 -7.92 -15.03 4.27
N GLY A 60 -6.73 -15.48 3.87
CA GLY A 60 -6.29 -16.87 4.08
C GLY A 60 -6.17 -17.28 5.56
N MET A 61 -6.07 -16.32 6.49
CA MET A 61 -6.11 -16.58 7.93
C MET A 61 -7.53 -16.65 8.52
N ALA A 62 -8.56 -16.20 7.80
CA ALA A 62 -9.95 -16.22 8.27
C ALA A 62 -10.63 -17.58 8.03
N ASP A 63 -10.08 -18.40 7.14
CA ASP A 63 -10.60 -19.71 6.74
C ASP A 63 -9.97 -20.89 7.52
N GLY A 64 -9.22 -20.62 8.59
CA GLY A 64 -8.46 -21.61 9.39
C GLY A 64 -8.86 -21.69 10.85
#